data_AF-A0A9E3BKM5-F1
#
_entry.id   AF-A0A9E3BKM5-F1
#
_cell.length_a   1.000
_cell.length_b   1.000
_cell.length_c   1.000
_cell.angle_alpha   90.00
_cell.angle_beta   90.00
_cell.angle_gamma   90.00
#
_symmetry.space_group_name_H-M   'P 1'
#
loop_
_entity.id
_entity.type
_entity.pdbx_description
1 polymer ?
#
loop_
_entity_poly.entity_id
_entity_poly.type
_entity_poly.pdbx_seq_one_letter_code
_entity_poly.pdbx_strand_id
1 'polypeptide(L)' 'REVEVAAGEAILDAGLRAGLNLPFSCRGGMCCTCRARLIEGGAEMAVNYSLEPWEVRAGYVLTCQARPTGARVVVDYDQV' A
#
# COMPACT_ATOMS: atom_id res chain seq x y z
N ARG A 1 11.75 -1.23 7.06
CA ARG A 1 12.76 -1.82 6.15
C ARG A 1 12.65 -1.09 4.82
N GLU A 2 13.74 -0.92 4.09
CA GLU A 2 13.75 -0.28 2.77
C GLU A 2 13.76 -1.35 1.67
N VAL A 3 13.02 -1.09 0.58
CA VAL A 3 12.82 -2.01 -0.53
C VAL A 3 12.75 -1.20 -1.82
N GLU A 4 13.43 -1.66 -2.87
CA GLU A 4 13.29 -1.09 -4.21
C GLU A 4 11.96 -1.52 -4.85
N VAL A 5 11.20 -0.54 -5.33
CA VAL A 5 9.93 -0.74 -6.04
C VAL A 5 10.19 -0.56 -7.53
N ALA A 6 9.90 -1.58 -8.34
CA ALA A 6 10.03 -1.48 -9.79
C ALA A 6 8.97 -0.51 -10.36
N ALA A 7 9.24 0.04 -11.54
CA ALA A 7 8.30 0.96 -12.19
C ALA A 7 6.94 0.28 -12.40
N GLY A 8 5.88 0.87 -11.84
CA GLY A 8 4.55 0.28 -11.89
C GLY A 8 4.39 -1.00 -11.07
N GLU A 9 5.22 -1.24 -10.05
CA GLU A 9 4.97 -2.29 -9.07
C GLU A 9 4.12 -1.76 -7.92
N ALA A 10 3.22 -2.58 -7.40
CA ALA A 10 2.46 -2.23 -6.19
C ALA A 10 3.35 -2.34 -4.96
N ILE A 11 3.12 -1.50 -3.96
CA ILE A 11 3.92 -1.46 -2.71
C ILE A 11 3.95 -2.83 -2.03
N LEU A 12 2.82 -3.55 -1.99
CA LEU A 12 2.76 -4.90 -1.42
C LEU A 12 3.68 -5.87 -2.17
N ASP A 13 3.62 -5.87 -3.51
CA ASP A 13 4.36 -6.84 -4.32
C ASP A 13 5.87 -6.64 -4.19
N ALA A 14 6.32 -5.38 -4.16
CA ALA A 14 7.72 -5.05 -3.89
C ALA A 14 8.17 -5.59 -2.52
N GLY A 15 7.38 -5.36 -1.46
CA GLY A 15 7.68 -5.87 -0.13
C GLY A 15 7.73 -7.40 -0.05
N LEU A 16 6.76 -8.09 -0.64
CA LEU A 16 6.73 -9.55 -0.70
C LEU A 16 7.92 -10.11 -1.50
N ARG A 17 8.27 -9.49 -2.63
CA ARG A 17 9.43 -9.87 -3.46
C ARG A 17 10.75 -9.71 -2.68
N ALA A 18 10.84 -8.71 -1.82
CA ALA A 18 11.97 -8.51 -0.90
C ALA A 18 11.95 -9.46 0.33
N GLY A 19 11.01 -10.40 0.39
CA GLY A 19 10.90 -11.38 1.47
C GLY A 19 10.30 -10.81 2.76
N LEU A 20 9.58 -9.68 2.70
CA LEU A 20 8.83 -9.18 3.84
C LEU A 20 7.57 -10.01 4.06
N ASN A 21 7.28 -10.35 5.31
CA ASN A 21 6.02 -10.99 5.67
C ASN A 21 4.95 -9.90 5.92
N LEU A 22 4.32 -9.43 4.85
CA LEU A 22 3.29 -8.39 4.90
C LEU A 22 1.88 -9.01 4.89
N PRO A 23 0.91 -8.41 5.59
CA PRO A 23 -0.45 -8.93 5.61
C PRO A 23 -1.14 -8.71 4.25
N PHE A 24 -1.67 -9.76 3.64
CA PHE A 24 -2.51 -9.68 2.44
C PHE A 24 -3.46 -10.89 2.31
N SER A 25 -4.50 -10.74 1.49
CA SER A 25 -5.41 -11.84 1.15
C SER A 25 -5.89 -11.76 -0.30
N CYS A 26 -6.78 -10.82 -0.65
CA CYS A 26 -7.42 -10.82 -1.98
C CYS A 26 -6.58 -10.28 -3.13
N ARG A 27 -5.64 -9.35 -2.85
CA ARG A 27 -4.94 -8.52 -3.83
C ARG A 27 -5.83 -7.76 -4.85
N GLY A 28 -7.14 -7.69 -4.62
CA GLY A 28 -8.12 -7.06 -5.51
C GLY A 28 -8.77 -5.79 -4.97
N GLY A 29 -8.26 -5.23 -3.86
CA GLY A 29 -8.76 -3.97 -3.31
C GLY A 29 -10.08 -4.06 -2.51
N MET A 30 -10.47 -5.26 -2.07
CA MET A 30 -11.78 -5.55 -1.45
C MET A 30 -11.75 -6.11 -0.01
N CYS A 31 -10.59 -6.52 0.52
CA CYS A 31 -10.51 -7.24 1.82
C CYS A 31 -9.86 -6.48 2.98
N CYS A 32 -9.33 -5.28 2.75
CA CYS A 32 -8.57 -4.47 3.72
C CYS A 32 -7.34 -5.12 4.41
N THR A 33 -6.99 -6.38 4.13
CA THR A 33 -5.87 -7.04 4.84
C THR A 33 -4.52 -6.36 4.61
N CYS A 34 -4.30 -5.79 3.42
CA CYS A 34 -3.09 -5.04 3.10
C CYS A 34 -3.23 -3.54 3.36
N ARG A 35 -4.17 -3.12 4.21
CA ARG A 35 -4.33 -1.71 4.57
C ARG A 35 -3.11 -1.25 5.35
N ALA A 36 -2.58 -0.10 4.97
CA ALA A 36 -1.48 0.57 5.66
C ALA A 36 -1.72 2.08 5.61
N ARG A 37 -0.99 2.83 6.43
CA ARG A 37 -1.03 4.30 6.42
C ARG A 37 0.20 4.86 5.71
N LEU A 38 0.01 5.80 4.80
CA LEU A 38 1.08 6.62 4.23
C LEU A 38 1.62 7.57 5.31
N ILE A 39 2.92 7.48 5.56
CA ILE A 39 3.66 8.32 6.51
C ILE A 39 4.51 9.35 5.77
N GLU A 40 5.01 9.01 4.58
CA GLU A 40 5.81 9.88 3.73
C GLU A 40 5.54 9.60 2.25
N GLY A 41 5.57 10.64 1.42
CA GLY A 41 5.38 10.53 -0.03
C GLY A 41 3.93 10.39 -0.46
N GLY A 42 3.71 9.82 -1.63
CA GLY A 42 2.39 9.63 -2.22
C GLY A 42 2.29 8.31 -2.98
N ALA A 43 1.06 7.80 -3.07
CA ALA A 43 0.74 6.63 -3.86
C ALA A 43 -0.66 6.73 -4.47
N GLU A 44 -0.81 6.18 -5.67
CA GLU A 44 -2.08 6.07 -6.37
C GLU A 44 -2.61 4.64 -6.29
N MET A 45 -3.87 4.48 -5.88
CA MET A 45 -4.54 3.18 -5.86
C MET A 45 -5.23 2.92 -7.19
N ALA A 46 -4.93 1.80 -7.84
CA ALA A 46 -5.56 1.41 -9.09
C ALA A 46 -7.07 1.14 -8.92
N VAL A 47 -7.46 0.47 -7.83
CA VAL A 47 -8.85 0.34 -7.39
C VAL A 47 -8.95 0.48 -5.87
N ASN A 48 -10.10 0.96 -5.40
CA ASN A 48 -10.46 0.97 -3.99
C ASN A 48 -11.95 0.66 -3.83
N TYR A 49 -12.26 -0.55 -3.36
CA TYR A 49 -13.64 -0.98 -3.07
C TYR A 49 -13.95 -1.05 -1.58
N SER A 50 -12.96 -0.78 -0.71
CA SER A 50 -13.10 -1.05 0.73
C SER A 50 -12.89 0.16 1.63
N LEU A 51 -11.93 1.03 1.29
CA LEU A 51 -11.63 2.19 2.13
C LEU A 51 -12.61 3.30 1.85
N GLU A 52 -13.19 3.82 2.92
CA GLU A 52 -14.06 4.98 2.85
C GLU A 52 -13.27 6.24 2.49
N PRO A 53 -13.91 7.28 1.92
CA PRO A 53 -13.22 8.50 1.53
C PRO A 53 -12.48 9.19 2.69
N TRP A 54 -12.97 9.04 3.93
CA TRP A 54 -12.32 9.61 5.11
C TRP A 54 -11.07 8.84 5.53
N GLU A 55 -11.03 7.52 5.32
CA GLU A 55 -9.83 6.71 5.55
C GLU A 55 -8.73 7.10 4.57
N VAL A 56 -9.09 7.24 3.29
CA VAL A 56 -8.15 7.68 2.24
C VAL A 56 -7.61 9.08 2.57
N ARG A 57 -8.46 10.01 3.02
CA ARG A 57 -8.03 11.35 3.47
C ARG A 57 -7.13 11.32 4.71
N ALA A 58 -7.32 10.34 5.60
CA ALA A 58 -6.45 10.12 6.75
C ALA A 58 -5.09 9.47 6.39
N GLY A 59 -4.89 9.14 5.11
CA GLY A 59 -3.67 8.56 4.57
C GLY A 59 -3.68 7.04 4.49
N TYR A 60 -4.82 6.38 4.72
CA TYR A 60 -4.90 4.93 4.55
C TYR A 60 -4.93 4.55 3.06
N VAL A 61 -4.20 3.48 2.75
CA VAL A 61 -4.08 2.92 1.40
C VAL A 61 -4.14 1.40 1.43
N LEU A 62 -4.59 0.79 0.34
CA LEU A 62 -4.49 -0.65 0.10
C LEU A 62 -3.19 -0.91 -0.66
N THR A 63 -2.14 -1.39 0.02
CA THR A 63 -0.80 -1.49 -0.59
C THR A 63 -0.72 -2.47 -1.76
N CYS A 64 -1.68 -3.40 -1.89
CA CYS A 64 -1.80 -4.28 -3.06
C CYS A 64 -2.28 -3.56 -4.33
N GLN A 65 -2.91 -2.39 -4.18
CA GLN A 65 -3.38 -1.56 -5.28
C GLN A 65 -2.63 -0.24 -5.38
N ALA A 66 -1.85 0.13 -4.36
CA ALA A 66 -1.12 1.39 -4.29
C ALA A 66 0.25 1.30 -5.00
N ARG A 67 0.48 2.23 -5.93
CA ARG A 67 1.75 2.43 -6.65
C ARG A 67 2.36 3.77 -6.23
N PRO A 68 3.67 3.82 -5.89
CA PRO A 68 4.30 5.09 -5.52
C PRO A 68 4.23 6.11 -6.66
N THR A 69 3.95 7.37 -6.35
CA THR A 69 3.93 8.47 -7.34
C THR A 69 5.23 9.27 -7.38
N GLY A 70 6.17 8.98 -6.47
CA GLY A 70 7.44 9.69 -6.35
C GLY A 70 8.60 8.76 -6.03
N ALA A 71 9.79 9.36 -5.84
CA ALA A 71 11.03 8.62 -5.63
C ALA A 71 11.07 7.83 -4.31
N ARG A 72 10.28 8.23 -3.31
CA ARG A 72 10.20 7.57 -2.01
C ARG A 72 8.77 7.57 -1.50
N VAL A 73 8.40 6.47 -0.86
CA VAL A 73 7.16 6.32 -0.11
C VAL A 73 7.45 5.55 1.18
N VAL A 74 6.80 5.93 2.27
CA VAL A 74 6.87 5.20 3.54
C VAL A 74 5.44 4.86 3.96
N VAL A 75 5.20 3.58 4.23
CA VAL A 75 3.92 3.07 4.74
C VAL A 75 4.13 2.37 6.07
N ASP A 76 3.14 2.49 6.95
CA ASP A 76 3.08 1.82 8.25
C ASP A 76 1.88 0.87 8.29
N TYR A 77 2.16 -0.42 8.50
CA TYR A 77 1.15 -1.49 8.57
C TYR A 77 0.59 -1.70 9.99
N ASP A 78 1.20 -1.09 11.01
CA ASP A 78 0.80 -1.26 12.42
C ASP A 78 -0.25 -0.21 12.86
N GLN A 79 -0.61 0.72 11.97
CA GLN A 79 -1.67 1.69 12.19
C GLN A 79 -3.03 1.04 11.93
N VAL A 80 -3.70 0.60 12.99
CA VAL A 80 -5.04 -0.03 12.94
C VAL A 80 -6.15 1.02 12.97
#